data_AF-A0A0Q0D5D8-F1
#
_entry.id   AF-A0A0Q0D5D8-F1
#
_cell.length_a   1.000
_cell.length_b   1.000
_cell.length_c   1.000
_cell.angle_alpha   90.00
_cell.angle_beta   90.00
_cell.angle_gamma   90.00
#
_symmetry.space_group_name_H-M   'P 1'
#
loop_
_entity.id
_entity.type
_entity.pdbx_description
1 polymer ?
#
loop_
_entity_poly.entity_id
_entity_poly.type
_entity_poly.pdbx_seq_one_letter_code
_entity_poly.pdbx_strand_id
1 'polypeptide(L)' 'MLAATGFNGRGVTTGTLVGKCFADYLLSGDAAALPVSFSSNNKKVSANGLRALAYDAGFTLYHAGQCLRVVL' A
#
# COMPACT_ATOMS: atom_id res chain seq x y z
N MET A 1 -5.28 -6.06 11.89
CA MET A 1 -5.25 -5.02 10.85
C MET A 1 -5.62 -5.66 9.53
N LEU A 2 -6.64 -5.13 8.83
CA LEU A 2 -6.94 -5.46 7.44
C LEU A 2 -6.46 -4.30 6.55
N ALA A 3 -5.87 -4.62 5.41
CA ALA A 3 -5.47 -3.63 4.41
C ALA A 3 -5.91 -4.12 3.02
N ALA A 4 -6.62 -3.27 2.29
CA ALA A 4 -6.96 -3.52 0.89
C ALA A 4 -5.82 -3.00 0.01
N THR A 5 -5.13 -3.89 -0.70
CA THR A 5 -4.02 -3.54 -1.61
C THR A 5 -4.31 -4.09 -3.01
N GLY A 6 -3.79 -3.44 -4.05
CA GLY A 6 -3.93 -3.93 -5.44
C GLY A 6 -5.18 -3.48 -6.22
N PHE A 7 -6.07 -2.66 -5.62
CA PHE A 7 -7.17 -2.02 -6.36
C PHE A 7 -6.68 -0.80 -7.15
N ASN A 8 -5.83 -1.03 -8.15
CA ASN A 8 -5.29 0.03 -9.00
C ASN A 8 -6.34 0.46 -10.07
N GLY A 9 -6.65 1.76 -10.15
CA GLY A 9 -7.37 2.36 -11.28
C GLY A 9 -8.89 2.55 -11.18
N ARG A 10 -9.57 2.22 -10.07
CA ARG A 10 -11.04 2.42 -9.92
C ARG A 10 -11.47 2.95 -8.54
N GLY A 11 -10.75 3.95 -8.04
CA GLY A 11 -10.82 4.40 -6.64
C GLY A 11 -12.19 4.87 -6.14
N VAL A 12 -13.09 5.38 -6.99
CA VAL A 12 -14.36 5.95 -6.53
C VAL A 12 -15.46 4.87 -6.39
N THR A 13 -15.86 4.23 -7.50
CA THR A 13 -16.95 3.25 -7.48
C THR A 13 -16.56 1.96 -6.76
N THR A 14 -15.35 1.47 -7.01
CA THR A 14 -14.89 0.21 -6.42
C THR A 14 -14.44 0.40 -4.97
N GLY A 15 -13.95 1.58 -4.61
CA GLY A 15 -13.61 1.94 -3.23
C GLY A 15 -14.82 1.97 -2.30
N THR A 16 -15.97 2.54 -2.72
CA THR A 16 -17.18 2.56 -1.89
C THR A 16 -17.75 1.17 -1.65
N LEU A 17 -17.79 0.32 -2.68
CA LEU A 17 -18.29 -1.05 -2.55
C LEU A 17 -17.38 -1.88 -1.64
N VAL A 18 -16.06 -1.81 -1.83
CA VAL A 18 -15.07 -2.46 -0.95
C VAL A 18 -15.23 -1.96 0.49
N GLY A 19 -15.43 -0.65 0.71
CA GLY A 19 -15.62 -0.08 2.05
C GLY A 19 -16.88 -0.57 2.76
N LYS A 20 -18.02 -0.66 2.05
CA LYS A 20 -19.27 -1.22 2.61
C LYS A 20 -19.09 -2.69 2.99
N CYS A 21 -18.57 -3.49 2.07
CA CYS A 21 -18.24 -4.89 2.33
C CYS A 21 -17.23 -5.08 3.47
N PHE A 22 -16.28 -4.16 3.64
CA PHE A 22 -15.35 -4.16 4.77
C PHE A 22 -16.04 -3.90 6.11
N ALA A 23 -16.96 -2.93 6.14
CA ALA A 23 -17.73 -2.64 7.34
C ALA A 23 -18.62 -3.84 7.73
N ASP A 24 -19.29 -4.45 6.76
CA ASP A 24 -20.10 -5.66 6.98
C ASP A 24 -19.24 -6.84 7.45
N TYR A 25 -18.03 -7.01 6.91
CA TYR A 25 -17.08 -8.02 7.39
C TYR A 25 -16.65 -7.77 8.84
N LEU A 26 -16.36 -6.52 9.22
CA LEU A 26 -15.95 -6.19 10.58
C LEU A 26 -17.08 -6.39 11.60
N LEU A 27 -18.34 -6.21 11.19
CA LEU A 27 -19.52 -6.36 12.05
C LEU A 27 -20.02 -7.80 12.14
N SER A 28 -20.00 -8.54 11.03
CA SER A 28 -20.53 -9.92 10.96
C SER A 28 -19.47 -11.01 11.12
N GLY A 29 -18.21 -10.71 10.84
CA GLY A 29 -17.12 -11.69 10.77
C GLY A 29 -17.17 -12.60 9.55
N ASP A 30 -18.13 -12.43 8.63
CA ASP A 30 -18.33 -13.30 7.48
C ASP A 30 -17.45 -12.89 6.28
N ALA A 31 -16.50 -13.75 5.93
CA ALA A 31 -15.59 -13.54 4.81
C ALA A 31 -16.31 -13.56 3.44
N ALA A 32 -17.54 -14.06 3.34
CA ALA A 32 -18.34 -14.02 2.11
C ALA A 32 -18.84 -12.59 1.78
N ALA A 33 -18.85 -11.69 2.77
CA ALA A 33 -19.22 -10.29 2.56
C ALA A 33 -18.17 -9.50 1.75
N LEU A 34 -16.95 -10.02 1.60
CA LEU A 34 -15.88 -9.34 0.87
C LEU A 34 -15.97 -9.61 -0.63
N PRO A 35 -15.79 -8.58 -1.48
CA PRO A 35 -15.89 -8.72 -2.93
C PRO A 35 -14.73 -9.52 -3.55
N VAL A 36 -13.74 -9.89 -2.75
CA VAL A 36 -12.56 -10.68 -3.14
C VAL A 36 -12.21 -11.65 -2.03
N SER A 37 -11.91 -12.89 -2.39
CA SER A 37 -11.40 -13.90 -1.44
C SER A 37 -10.08 -13.41 -0.85
N PHE A 38 -9.91 -13.58 0.47
CA PHE A 38 -8.62 -13.33 1.10
C PHE A 38 -7.53 -14.17 0.43
N SER A 39 -6.65 -13.53 -0.34
CA SER A 39 -5.43 -14.18 -0.76
C SER A 39 -4.49 -14.22 0.44
N SER A 40 -4.32 -15.39 1.05
CA SER A 40 -3.32 -15.63 2.10
C SER A 40 -1.88 -15.60 1.56
N ASN A 41 -1.66 -15.03 0.37
CA ASN A 41 -0.33 -14.81 -0.18
C ASN A 41 0.33 -13.62 0.52
N ASN A 42 0.58 -13.83 1.82
CA ASN A 42 1.20 -12.91 2.77
C ASN A 42 2.71 -12.91 2.57
N LYS A 43 3.18 -12.91 1.31
CA LYS A 43 4.60 -12.81 0.98
C LYS A 43 5.08 -11.46 1.47
N LYS A 44 5.63 -11.44 2.68
CA LYS A 44 6.29 -10.26 3.25
C LYS A 44 7.30 -9.79 2.21
N VAL A 45 7.15 -8.54 1.79
CA VAL A 45 8.09 -7.89 0.90
C VAL A 45 9.46 -7.96 1.56
N SER A 46 10.38 -8.70 0.94
CA SER A 46 11.72 -8.88 1.50
C SER A 46 12.44 -7.54 1.54
N ALA A 47 13.22 -7.35 2.61
CA ALA A 47 14.09 -6.19 2.78
C ALA A 47 13.39 -4.82 2.67
N ASN A 48 12.12 -4.71 3.11
CA ASN A 48 11.36 -3.45 3.05
C ASN A 48 12.11 -2.28 3.69
N GLY A 49 12.76 -2.51 4.84
CA GLY A 49 13.59 -1.49 5.50
C GLY A 49 14.84 -1.10 4.72
N LEU A 50 15.52 -2.06 4.07
CA LEU A 50 16.68 -1.75 3.24
C LEU A 50 16.29 -0.98 1.98
N ARG A 51 15.15 -1.34 1.36
CA ARG A 51 14.59 -0.60 0.23
C ARG A 51 14.21 0.82 0.65
N ALA A 52 13.54 0.99 1.79
CA ALA A 52 13.21 2.30 2.33
C ALA A 52 14.47 3.15 2.56
N LEU A 53 15.49 2.60 3.23
CA LEU A 53 16.77 3.28 3.44
C LEU A 53 17.45 3.66 2.12
N ALA A 54 17.43 2.79 1.11
CA ALA A 54 18.00 3.10 -0.19
C ALA A 54 17.27 4.25 -0.89
N TYR A 55 15.92 4.28 -0.82
CA TYR A 55 15.12 5.39 -1.35
C TYR A 55 15.37 6.69 -0.58
N ASP A 56 15.36 6.65 0.74
CA ASP A 56 15.58 7.83 1.59
C ASP A 56 17.00 8.39 1.42
N ALA A 57 18.01 7.52 1.37
CA ALA A 57 19.39 7.92 1.11
C ALA A 57 19.55 8.51 -0.29
N GLY A 58 18.92 7.93 -1.31
CA GLY A 58 18.92 8.45 -2.67
C GLY A 58 18.28 9.82 -2.78
N PHE A 59 17.10 10.01 -2.19
CA PHE A 59 16.43 11.31 -2.12
C PHE A 59 17.26 12.34 -1.36
N THR A 60 17.81 11.96 -0.21
CA THR A 60 18.64 12.85 0.61
C THR A 60 19.92 13.25 -0.12
N LEU A 61 20.59 12.32 -0.80
CA LEU A 61 21.77 12.60 -1.61
C LEU A 61 21.44 13.49 -2.81
N TYR A 62 20.32 13.25 -3.48
CA TYR A 62 19.87 14.09 -4.61
C TYR A 62 19.61 15.53 -4.14
N HIS A 63 18.86 15.71 -3.05
CA HIS A 63 18.61 17.04 -2.49
C HIS A 63 19.89 17.70 -1.95
N ALA A 64 20.79 16.93 -1.31
CA ALA A 64 22.10 17.44 -0.89
C ALA A 64 22.95 17.86 -2.11
N GLY A 65 22.88 17.12 -3.21
CA GLY A 65 23.53 17.44 -4.48
C GLY A 65 23.00 18.73 -5.11
N GLN A 66 21.68 18.98 -5.02
CA GLN A 66 21.07 20.25 -5.43
C GLN A 66 21.51 21.41 -4.54
N CYS A 67 21.56 21.22 -3.22
CA CYS A 67 22.06 22.23 -2.28
C CYS A 67 23.55 22.58 -2.49
N LEU A 68 24.37 21.59 -2.87
CA LEU A 68 25.79 21.76 -3.14
C LEU A 68 26.06 22.18 -4.61
N ARG A 69 25.01 22.30 -5.44
CA ARG A 69 25.08 22.71 -6.86
C ARG A 69 25.91 21.75 -7.74
N VAL A 70 26.04 20.49 -7.33
CA VAL A 70 26.76 19.42 -8.04
C VAL A 70 25.85 18.69 -9.04
N VAL A 71 24.54 18.76 -8.82
CA VAL A 71 23.50 18.24 -9.72
C VAL A 71 22.63 19.41 -10.15
N LEU A 72 22.49 19.61 -11.47
CA LEU A 72 21.67 20.65 -12.11
C LEU A 72 20.16 20.38 -11.92
#